data_AF-A0AB39QHL6-F1
#
_entry.id   AF-A0AB39QHL6-F1
#
_cell.length_a   1.000
_cell.length_b   1.000
_cell.length_c   1.000
_cell.angle_alpha   90.00
_cell.angle_beta   90.00
_cell.angle_gamma   90.00
#
_symmetry.space_group_name_H-M   'P 1'
#
loop_
_entity.id
_entity.type
_entity.pdbx_description
1 polymer ?
#
loop_
_entity_poly.entity_id
_entity_poly.type
_entity_poly.pdbx_seq_one_letter_code
_entity_poly.pdbx_strand_id
1 'polypeptide(L)'
;MPDTARQERAPRGAAVPLLLVLCGVLLLAAVALVAWPVVSVTPQTPVSSSGTAAEKHGVPGAALQKTFRLAVPAAARDASYLMVPGDGSAESGQDLYLRFRTTPAGLKEFVTSLGRTTGDLAAGDAVLDQDDIDSVGLPWKIEAKGHHIAGVYADIPEPGDTVGTGLVTVDETDASAPLVYAHVTV
;
A
#
# COMPACT_ATOMS: atom_id res chain seq x y z
N MET A 1 25.34 -39.06 -61.53
CA MET A 1 24.45 -40.24 -61.41
C MET A 1 24.09 -40.40 -59.94
N PRO A 2 22.84 -40.16 -59.52
CA PRO A 2 22.40 -40.50 -58.18
C PRO A 2 21.62 -41.82 -58.19
N ASP A 3 22.01 -42.73 -57.31
CA ASP A 3 21.31 -43.99 -57.07
C ASP A 3 20.25 -43.82 -55.97
N THR A 4 19.12 -44.45 -56.21
CA THR A 4 17.87 -44.44 -55.45
C THR A 4 17.93 -45.21 -54.13
N ALA A 5 17.31 -44.68 -53.07
CA ALA A 5 16.71 -45.49 -52.02
C ALA A 5 15.37 -44.91 -51.56
N ARG A 6 14.32 -45.67 -51.83
CA ARG A 6 12.90 -45.46 -51.57
C ARG A 6 12.60 -45.97 -50.15
N GLN A 7 12.01 -45.16 -49.29
CA GLN A 7 11.49 -45.64 -48.00
C GLN A 7 9.96 -45.53 -47.97
N GLU A 8 9.33 -46.68 -47.71
CA GLU A 8 7.90 -46.94 -47.66
C GLU A 8 7.15 -46.14 -46.59
N ARG A 9 5.90 -45.80 -46.92
CA ARG A 9 4.92 -45.19 -46.01
C ARG A 9 4.30 -46.24 -45.10
N ALA A 10 4.29 -46.00 -43.79
CA ALA A 10 3.43 -46.69 -42.84
C ALA A 10 2.13 -45.90 -42.58
N PRO A 11 0.99 -46.55 -42.31
CA PRO A 11 -0.34 -45.97 -42.37
C PRO A 11 -0.72 -45.17 -41.11
N ARG A 12 -1.31 -43.98 -41.32
CA ARG A 12 -1.96 -43.15 -40.29
C ARG A 12 -3.38 -43.67 -40.05
N GLY A 13 -3.64 -44.26 -38.89
CA GLY A 13 -4.98 -44.76 -38.59
C GLY A 13 -5.19 -45.14 -37.13
N ALA A 14 -5.00 -44.22 -36.18
CA ALA A 14 -5.45 -44.43 -34.80
C ALA A 14 -5.56 -43.17 -33.91
N ALA A 15 -5.28 -41.95 -34.39
CA ALA A 15 -5.15 -40.78 -33.50
C ALA A 15 -6.41 -39.90 -33.35
N VAL A 16 -7.46 -40.14 -34.15
CA VAL A 16 -8.65 -39.27 -34.18
C VAL A 16 -9.76 -39.66 -33.19
N PRO A 17 -10.03 -40.94 -32.85
CA PRO A 17 -11.15 -41.25 -31.96
C PRO A 17 -10.87 -40.95 -30.48
N LEU A 18 -9.59 -40.86 -30.08
CA LEU A 18 -9.20 -40.63 -28.68
C LEU A 18 -9.38 -39.16 -28.26
N LEU A 19 -9.30 -38.22 -29.21
CA LEU A 19 -9.40 -36.79 -28.94
C LEU A 19 -10.85 -36.33 -28.72
N LEU A 20 -11.83 -37.00 -29.37
CA LEU A 20 -13.26 -36.70 -29.22
C LEU A 20 -13.82 -37.19 -27.88
N VAL A 21 -13.32 -38.31 -27.35
CA VAL A 21 -13.76 -38.84 -26.04
C VAL A 21 -13.29 -37.92 -24.90
N LEU A 22 -12.08 -37.38 -24.97
CA LEU A 22 -11.55 -36.48 -23.94
C LEU A 22 -12.31 -35.14 -23.87
N CYS A 23 -12.74 -34.62 -25.02
CA CYS A 23 -13.48 -33.36 -25.11
C CYS A 23 -14.92 -33.48 -24.54
N GLY A 24 -15.56 -34.64 -24.70
CA GLY A 24 -16.89 -34.91 -24.15
C GLY A 24 -16.93 -34.99 -22.62
N VAL A 25 -15.88 -35.53 -21.98
CA VAL A 25 -15.81 -35.65 -20.50
C VAL A 25 -15.57 -34.29 -19.84
N LEU A 26 -14.78 -33.41 -20.46
CA LEU A 26 -14.50 -32.07 -19.94
C LEU A 26 -15.72 -31.13 -19.99
N LEU A 27 -16.57 -31.24 -21.01
CA LEU A 27 -17.80 -30.42 -21.12
C LEU A 27 -18.89 -30.84 -20.11
N LEU A 28 -18.94 -32.12 -19.71
CA LEU A 28 -19.87 -32.61 -18.68
C LEU A 28 -19.50 -32.13 -17.26
N ALA A 29 -18.20 -31.95 -16.97
CA ALA A 29 -17.75 -31.41 -15.68
C ALA A 29 -18.07 -29.91 -15.51
N ALA A 30 -18.17 -29.15 -16.61
CA ALA A 30 -18.44 -27.71 -16.58
C ALA A 30 -19.91 -27.36 -16.25
N VAL A 31 -20.86 -28.27 -16.53
CA VAL A 31 -22.30 -28.03 -16.27
C VAL A 31 -22.70 -28.34 -14.83
N ALA A 32 -21.94 -29.16 -14.10
CA ALA A 32 -22.28 -29.57 -12.73
C ALA A 32 -21.91 -28.55 -11.63
N LEU A 33 -21.13 -27.52 -11.93
CA LEU A 33 -20.69 -26.51 -10.94
C LEU A 33 -21.55 -25.24 -10.88
N VAL A 34 -22.60 -25.12 -11.71
CA VAL A 34 -23.44 -23.91 -11.78
C VAL A 34 -24.76 -24.04 -10.99
N ALA A 35 -25.01 -25.18 -10.34
CA ALA A 35 -26.24 -25.42 -9.60
C ALA A 35 -25.97 -25.88 -8.16
N TRP A 36 -25.52 -24.95 -7.30
CA TRP A 36 -25.72 -25.10 -5.86
C TRP A 36 -26.62 -23.96 -5.35
N PRO A 37 -27.64 -24.26 -4.52
CA PRO A 37 -28.56 -23.26 -4.03
C PRO A 37 -27.90 -22.43 -2.93
N VAL A 38 -28.19 -21.14 -2.98
CA VAL A 38 -27.86 -20.15 -1.94
C VAL A 38 -28.55 -20.58 -0.64
N VAL A 39 -27.79 -21.17 0.28
CA VAL A 39 -28.22 -21.34 1.67
C VAL A 39 -27.94 -20.02 2.38
N SER A 40 -28.99 -19.22 2.55
CA SER A 40 -28.95 -18.01 3.38
C SER A 40 -28.69 -18.39 4.83
N VAL A 41 -27.44 -18.30 5.28
CA VAL A 41 -27.08 -18.37 6.69
C VAL A 41 -27.25 -16.97 7.27
N THR A 42 -28.32 -16.77 8.03
CA THR A 42 -28.52 -15.60 8.87
C THR A 42 -27.45 -15.61 9.98
N PRO A 43 -26.57 -14.60 10.12
CA PRO A 43 -25.68 -14.53 11.26
C PRO A 43 -26.51 -14.13 12.49
N GLN A 44 -26.64 -15.05 13.45
CA GLN A 44 -27.04 -14.70 14.81
C GLN A 44 -25.89 -13.94 15.46
N THR A 45 -26.17 -12.75 15.98
CA THR A 45 -25.26 -11.96 16.80
C THR A 45 -25.00 -12.70 18.12
N PRO A 46 -23.76 -13.12 18.45
CA PRO A 46 -23.46 -13.50 19.82
C PRO A 46 -23.29 -12.22 20.65
N VAL A 47 -24.10 -12.12 21.69
CA VAL A 47 -24.01 -11.14 22.77
C VAL A 47 -22.60 -11.21 23.37
N SER A 48 -21.86 -10.10 23.35
CA SER A 48 -20.61 -9.94 24.08
C SER A 48 -20.86 -10.14 25.58
N SER A 49 -20.38 -11.26 26.12
CA SER A 49 -20.19 -11.42 27.55
C SER A 49 -18.71 -11.29 27.84
N SER A 50 -18.36 -10.25 28.58
CA SER A 50 -17.02 -9.98 29.10
C SER A 50 -16.55 -11.16 29.94
N GLY A 51 -15.47 -11.81 29.50
CA GLY A 51 -14.81 -12.90 30.22
C GLY A 51 -13.31 -12.81 29.99
N THR A 52 -12.58 -12.49 31.06
CA THR A 52 -11.12 -12.43 31.17
C THR A 52 -10.44 -13.60 30.46
N ALA A 53 -9.68 -13.33 29.40
CA ALA A 53 -8.84 -14.32 28.72
C ALA A 53 -7.39 -14.14 29.15
N ALA A 54 -6.86 -15.21 29.75
CA ALA A 54 -5.47 -15.37 30.16
C ALA A 54 -4.48 -15.03 29.03
N GLU A 55 -3.41 -14.32 29.38
CA GLU A 55 -2.24 -14.10 28.54
C GLU A 55 -1.66 -15.45 28.10
N LYS A 56 -1.85 -15.79 26.82
CA LYS A 56 -1.04 -16.80 26.15
C LYS A 56 0.19 -16.12 25.58
N HIS A 57 1.32 -16.26 26.27
CA HIS A 57 2.63 -16.08 25.66
C HIS A 57 2.72 -16.94 24.39
N GLY A 58 2.91 -16.32 23.23
CA GLY A 58 3.29 -17.04 22.01
C GLY A 58 2.46 -16.82 20.74
N VAL A 59 1.82 -15.67 20.57
CA VAL A 59 1.40 -15.15 19.24
C VAL A 59 1.66 -13.64 19.28
N PRO A 60 2.42 -13.04 18.34
CA PRO A 60 2.44 -11.58 18.23
C PRO A 60 0.98 -11.15 18.05
N GLY A 61 0.44 -10.37 18.99
CA GLY A 61 -0.89 -9.79 18.83
C GLY A 61 -0.96 -9.21 17.44
N ALA A 62 -1.99 -9.56 16.67
CA ALA A 62 -2.14 -9.11 15.29
C ALA A 62 -1.85 -7.61 15.26
N ALA A 63 -0.71 -7.20 14.68
CA ALA A 63 -0.34 -5.81 14.64
C ALA A 63 -1.48 -5.09 13.93
N LEU A 64 -2.23 -4.29 14.68
CA LEU A 64 -3.37 -3.55 14.17
C LEU A 64 -2.80 -2.48 13.24
N GLN A 65 -2.69 -2.82 11.96
CA GLN A 65 -2.23 -1.89 10.95
C GLN A 65 -3.32 -0.83 10.76
N LYS A 66 -3.07 0.40 11.23
CA LYS A 66 -3.97 1.52 11.01
C LYS A 66 -3.92 1.94 9.54
N THR A 67 -5.04 2.41 9.01
CA THR A 67 -5.15 2.79 7.59
C THR A 67 -5.03 4.29 7.43
N PHE A 68 -3.96 4.74 6.78
CA PHE A 68 -3.65 6.13 6.50
C PHE A 68 -4.30 6.56 5.19
N ARG A 69 -4.73 7.83 5.11
CA ARG A 69 -5.11 8.46 3.83
C ARG A 69 -4.39 9.78 3.66
N LEU A 70 -3.37 9.78 2.81
CA LEU A 70 -2.71 10.98 2.30
C LEU A 70 -3.00 11.10 0.81
N ALA A 71 -3.50 12.26 0.38
CA ALA A 71 -3.80 12.52 -1.03
C ALA A 71 -2.54 12.96 -1.78
N VAL A 72 -1.69 12.01 -2.18
CA VAL A 72 -0.51 12.31 -3.00
C VAL A 72 -0.95 12.87 -4.36
N PRO A 73 -0.45 14.04 -4.79
CA PRO A 73 -0.85 14.65 -6.05
C PRO A 73 -0.57 13.75 -7.25
N ALA A 74 -1.45 13.73 -8.25
CA ALA A 74 -1.32 12.86 -9.43
C ALA A 74 -0.02 13.12 -10.23
N ALA A 75 0.50 14.35 -10.18
CA ALA A 75 1.75 14.74 -10.85
C ALA A 75 3.02 14.44 -10.01
N ALA A 76 2.89 13.80 -8.84
CA ALA A 76 4.02 13.47 -8.00
C ALA A 76 5.01 12.52 -8.69
N ARG A 77 6.29 12.74 -8.43
CA ARG A 77 7.41 11.97 -8.96
C ARG A 77 8.28 11.46 -7.83
N ASP A 78 9.03 10.40 -8.10
CA ASP A 78 10.00 9.83 -7.15
C ASP A 78 9.37 9.54 -5.78
N ALA A 79 8.10 9.12 -5.79
CA ALA A 79 7.36 8.82 -4.58
C ALA A 79 7.92 7.57 -3.91
N SER A 80 8.13 7.63 -2.60
CA SER A 80 8.65 6.53 -1.79
C SER A 80 8.11 6.66 -0.37
N TYR A 81 7.93 5.54 0.31
CA TYR A 81 7.39 5.52 1.67
C TYR A 81 8.16 4.53 2.55
N LEU A 82 8.15 4.80 3.86
CA LEU A 82 8.59 3.90 4.92
C LEU A 82 7.45 3.81 5.95
N MET A 83 7.12 2.61 6.37
CA MET A 83 6.13 2.36 7.41
C MET A 83 6.83 1.70 8.58
N VAL A 84 6.71 2.30 9.76
CA VAL A 84 7.23 1.76 11.01
C VAL A 84 6.03 1.28 11.83
N PRO A 85 5.82 -0.04 11.94
CA PRO A 85 4.73 -0.56 12.74
C PRO A 85 4.99 -0.30 14.23
N GLY A 86 3.93 -0.01 14.97
CA GLY A 86 3.99 0.02 16.42
C GLY A 86 4.36 -1.35 17.02
N ASP A 87 4.69 -1.36 18.31
CA ASP A 87 5.05 -2.56 19.08
C ASP A 87 3.84 -3.47 19.40
N GLY A 88 2.65 -3.08 18.97
CA GLY A 88 1.39 -3.80 19.16
C GLY A 88 0.69 -3.49 20.48
N SER A 89 1.23 -2.60 21.32
CA SER A 89 0.52 -2.07 22.49
C SER A 89 -0.57 -1.08 22.07
N ALA A 90 -1.60 -0.91 22.92
CA ALA A 90 -2.72 -0.01 22.63
C ALA A 90 -2.30 1.47 22.51
N GLU A 91 -1.16 1.83 23.10
CA GLU A 91 -0.58 3.17 23.08
C GLU A 91 0.50 3.34 21.99
N SER A 92 0.90 2.24 21.33
CA SER A 92 1.92 2.31 20.29
C SER A 92 1.27 2.70 18.97
N GLY A 93 1.64 3.91 18.54
CA GLY A 93 1.25 4.41 17.24
C GLY A 93 2.00 3.74 16.10
N GLN A 94 1.46 3.88 14.90
CA GLN A 94 2.15 3.50 13.67
C GLN A 94 2.64 4.77 12.96
N ASP A 95 3.88 4.74 12.48
CA ASP A 95 4.46 5.85 11.73
C ASP A 95 4.48 5.55 10.23
N LEU A 96 4.10 6.55 9.43
CA LEU A 96 4.22 6.56 7.99
C LEU A 96 5.08 7.75 7.57
N TYR A 97 6.22 7.46 6.97
CA TYR A 97 7.04 8.43 6.29
C TYR A 97 6.79 8.34 4.78
N LEU A 98 6.55 9.48 4.14
CA LEU A 98 6.30 9.61 2.72
C LEU A 98 7.22 10.69 2.15
N ARG A 99 7.78 10.45 0.98
CA ARG A 99 8.61 11.40 0.24
C ARG A 99 8.19 11.42 -1.22
N PHE A 100 8.07 12.60 -1.81
CA PHE A 100 7.85 12.76 -3.26
C PHE A 100 8.22 14.16 -3.75
N ARG A 101 8.58 14.28 -5.02
CA ARG A 101 8.65 15.58 -5.71
C ARG A 101 7.33 15.92 -6.37
N THR A 102 6.97 17.19 -6.42
CA THR A 102 5.73 17.65 -7.07
C THR A 102 5.91 19.02 -7.71
N THR A 103 4.88 19.56 -8.35
CA THR A 103 4.84 20.94 -8.86
C THR A 103 4.29 21.90 -7.79
N PRO A 104 4.41 23.23 -7.94
CA PRO A 104 3.78 24.19 -7.02
C PRO A 104 2.27 23.99 -6.87
N ALA A 105 1.59 23.66 -7.97
CA ALA A 105 0.16 23.35 -7.96
C ALA A 105 -0.12 22.07 -7.17
N GLY A 106 0.67 21.02 -7.39
CA GLY A 106 0.53 19.76 -6.65
C GLY A 106 0.85 19.92 -5.15
N LEU A 107 1.84 20.73 -4.78
CA LEU A 107 2.12 21.06 -3.38
C LEU A 107 0.91 21.73 -2.74
N LYS A 108 0.33 22.74 -3.41
CA LYS A 108 -0.87 23.42 -2.94
C LYS A 108 -2.04 22.45 -2.74
N GLU A 109 -2.28 21.57 -3.70
CA GLU A 109 -3.33 20.54 -3.61
C GLU A 109 -3.09 19.62 -2.40
N PHE A 110 -1.84 19.16 -2.22
CA PHE A 110 -1.46 18.30 -1.10
C PHE A 110 -1.74 18.95 0.25
N VAL A 111 -1.20 20.15 0.51
CA VAL A 111 -1.42 20.82 1.82
C VAL A 111 -2.90 21.19 2.03
N THR A 112 -3.63 21.54 0.96
CA THR A 112 -5.07 21.80 1.03
C THR A 112 -5.85 20.54 1.44
N SER A 113 -5.43 19.36 0.98
CA SER A 113 -6.05 18.10 1.38
C SER A 113 -5.93 17.81 2.89
N LEU A 114 -4.96 18.45 3.55
CA LEU A 114 -4.72 18.37 4.99
C LEU A 114 -5.39 19.51 5.77
N GLY A 115 -6.26 20.29 5.12
CA GLY A 115 -6.92 21.45 5.74
C GLY A 115 -5.99 22.64 5.98
N ARG A 116 -4.83 22.68 5.33
CA ARG A 116 -3.83 23.76 5.42
C ARG A 116 -3.71 24.52 4.09
N THR A 117 -2.93 25.59 4.10
CA THR A 117 -2.55 26.36 2.92
C THR A 117 -1.04 26.42 2.80
N THR A 118 -0.51 26.75 1.61
CA THR A 118 0.94 26.95 1.44
C THR A 118 1.47 28.14 2.25
N GLY A 119 0.60 29.08 2.67
CA GLY A 119 0.99 30.18 3.55
C GLY A 119 1.19 29.77 5.00
N ASP A 120 0.73 28.57 5.38
CA ASP A 120 0.95 28.00 6.72
C ASP A 120 2.31 27.29 6.82
N LEU A 121 3.02 27.12 5.71
CA LEU A 121 4.39 26.61 5.69
C LEU A 121 5.32 27.69 6.24
N ALA A 122 5.90 27.42 7.40
CA ALA A 122 6.80 28.34 8.08
C ALA A 122 8.25 27.86 7.99
N ALA A 123 9.17 28.79 7.71
CA ALA A 123 10.58 28.48 7.57
C ALA A 123 11.18 28.02 8.90
N GLY A 124 11.89 26.89 8.88
CA GLY A 124 12.50 26.31 10.09
C GLY A 124 11.52 25.65 11.07
N ASP A 125 10.21 25.76 10.82
CA ASP A 125 9.23 24.95 11.52
C ASP A 125 9.24 23.54 10.93
N ALA A 126 9.10 22.55 11.82
CA ALA A 126 8.87 21.15 11.47
C ALA A 126 10.01 20.46 10.70
N VAL A 127 11.04 20.02 11.43
CA VAL A 127 12.06 19.07 10.92
C VAL A 127 11.63 17.65 11.32
N LEU A 128 11.56 16.78 10.32
CA LEU A 128 11.28 15.37 10.47
C LEU A 128 12.38 14.68 11.29
N ASP A 129 11.99 13.82 12.24
CA ASP A 129 12.93 12.92 12.90
C ASP A 129 13.52 11.95 11.85
N GLN A 130 14.85 11.79 11.86
CA GLN A 130 15.57 10.96 10.91
C GLN A 130 16.00 9.61 11.49
N ASP A 131 15.80 9.35 12.79
CA ASP A 131 16.28 8.11 13.43
C ASP A 131 15.71 6.85 12.76
N ASP A 132 14.40 6.82 12.50
CA ASP A 132 13.76 5.69 11.82
C ASP A 132 14.23 5.52 10.37
N ILE A 133 14.37 6.63 9.64
CA ILE A 133 14.85 6.65 8.25
C ILE A 133 16.30 6.13 8.18
N ASP A 134 17.13 6.57 9.11
CA ASP A 134 18.54 6.22 9.18
C ASP A 134 18.73 4.76 9.58
N SER A 135 17.86 4.24 10.46
CA SER A 135 17.89 2.84 10.90
C SER A 135 17.73 1.84 9.74
N VAL A 136 16.98 2.23 8.70
CA VAL A 136 16.75 1.41 7.49
C VAL A 136 17.65 1.81 6.32
N GLY A 137 18.57 2.76 6.54
CA GLY A 137 19.54 3.19 5.53
C GLY A 137 18.94 3.89 4.32
N LEU A 138 17.77 4.54 4.47
CA LEU A 138 17.19 5.32 3.38
C LEU A 138 18.01 6.60 3.16
N PRO A 139 18.27 7.00 1.90
CA PRO A 139 19.09 8.16 1.59
C PRO A 139 18.33 9.49 1.74
N TRP A 140 17.30 9.53 2.59
CA TRP A 140 16.48 10.71 2.77
C TRP A 140 17.15 11.60 3.82
N LYS A 141 17.83 12.64 3.36
CA LYS A 141 18.47 13.62 4.24
C LYS A 141 17.76 14.95 4.11
N ILE A 142 17.19 15.41 5.22
CA ILE A 142 16.62 16.76 5.34
C ILE A 142 17.72 17.64 5.93
N GLU A 143 18.44 18.36 5.08
CA GLU A 143 19.50 19.27 5.50
C GLU A 143 18.98 20.71 5.44
N ALA A 144 18.84 21.39 6.58
CA ALA A 144 18.46 22.80 6.58
C ALA A 144 19.55 23.72 6.02
N LYS A 145 20.81 23.27 6.00
CA LYS A 145 21.93 24.10 5.55
C LYS A 145 21.98 24.15 4.03
N GLY A 146 21.73 25.32 3.47
CA GLY A 146 21.75 25.53 2.01
C GLY A 146 20.46 25.09 1.31
N HIS A 147 19.46 24.65 2.06
CA HIS A 147 18.12 24.38 1.56
C HIS A 147 17.09 25.35 2.15
N HIS A 148 16.05 25.64 1.37
CA HIS A 148 14.91 26.42 1.82
C HIS A 148 13.85 25.46 2.39
N ILE A 149 13.96 25.16 3.68
CA ILE A 149 13.05 24.23 4.37
C ILE A 149 11.92 25.00 5.06
N ALA A 150 10.69 24.60 4.78
CA ALA A 150 9.50 25.05 5.48
C ALA A 150 8.66 23.85 5.92
N GLY A 151 7.86 24.00 6.97
CA GLY A 151 7.02 22.90 7.42
C GLY A 151 5.74 23.36 8.12
N VAL A 152 4.85 22.39 8.32
CA VAL A 152 3.51 22.59 8.90
C VAL A 152 3.03 21.31 9.58
N TYR A 153 2.36 21.46 10.73
CA TYR A 153 1.62 20.38 11.37
C TYR A 153 0.17 20.38 10.90
N ALA A 154 -0.39 19.20 10.64
CA ALA A 154 -1.78 19.03 10.26
C ALA A 154 -2.40 17.82 10.94
N ASP A 155 -3.69 17.89 11.21
CA ASP A 155 -4.47 16.73 11.61
C ASP A 155 -4.75 15.89 10.37
N ILE A 156 -4.52 14.58 10.46
CA ILE A 156 -4.79 13.63 9.39
C ILE A 156 -6.15 12.99 9.66
N PRO A 157 -7.15 13.26 8.81
CA PRO A 157 -8.46 12.67 8.97
C PRO A 157 -8.38 11.16 8.71
N GLU A 158 -8.66 10.36 9.74
CA GLU A 158 -8.80 8.91 9.60
C GLU A 158 -10.26 8.49 9.43
N PRO A 159 -10.52 7.30 8.87
CA PRO A 159 -11.84 6.67 8.95
C PRO A 159 -12.12 6.23 10.41
N GLY A 160 -12.73 7.09 11.23
CA GLY A 160 -13.09 6.78 12.62
C GLY A 160 -12.99 7.98 13.56
N ASP A 161 -12.94 7.72 14.87
CA ASP A 161 -12.77 8.75 15.92
C ASP A 161 -11.29 9.02 16.26
N THR A 162 -10.35 8.35 15.60
CA THR A 162 -8.91 8.59 15.76
C THR A 162 -8.46 9.73 14.86
N VAL A 163 -7.72 10.69 15.44
CA VAL A 163 -7.08 11.77 14.70
C VAL A 163 -5.60 11.45 14.64
N GLY A 164 -5.08 11.22 13.43
CA GLY A 164 -3.64 11.15 13.22
C GLY A 164 -3.04 12.54 13.26
N THR A 165 -1.77 12.62 13.66
CA THR A 165 -1.00 13.87 13.53
C THR A 165 0.00 13.71 12.40
N GLY A 166 0.07 14.72 11.55
CA GLY A 166 0.93 14.76 10.39
C GLY A 166 1.89 15.93 10.46
N LEU A 167 3.17 15.65 10.31
CA LEU A 167 4.21 16.62 10.06
C LEU A 167 4.51 16.66 8.56
N VAL A 168 4.39 17.82 7.94
CA VAL A 168 4.81 18.03 6.55
C VAL A 168 6.01 18.96 6.53
N THR A 169 7.11 18.50 5.95
CA THR A 169 8.31 19.28 5.68
C THR A 169 8.50 19.38 4.17
N VAL A 170 8.79 20.59 3.69
CA VAL A 170 8.95 20.89 2.27
C VAL A 170 10.32 21.53 2.07
N ASP A 171 11.09 20.96 1.14
CA ASP A 171 12.27 21.61 0.59
C ASP A 171 11.88 22.36 -0.69
N GLU A 172 11.89 23.69 -0.58
CA GLU A 172 11.54 24.65 -1.63
C GLU A 172 12.77 25.20 -2.37
N THR A 173 13.95 24.59 -2.19
CA THR A 173 15.19 25.02 -2.87
C THR A 173 15.04 25.04 -4.39
N ASP A 174 14.33 24.04 -4.94
CA ASP A 174 13.81 24.09 -6.31
C ASP A 174 12.31 24.39 -6.26
N ALA A 175 11.97 25.67 -6.34
CA ALA A 175 10.59 26.14 -6.30
C ALA A 175 9.72 25.58 -7.46
N SER A 176 10.31 25.07 -8.55
CA SER A 176 9.56 24.45 -9.65
C SER A 176 9.23 22.97 -9.40
N ALA A 177 9.99 22.33 -8.52
CA ALA A 177 9.86 20.93 -8.18
C ALA A 177 10.07 20.66 -6.68
N PRO A 178 9.25 21.26 -5.79
CA PRO A 178 9.39 21.10 -4.35
C PRO A 178 9.42 19.63 -3.95
N LEU A 179 10.30 19.31 -3.01
CA LEU A 179 10.43 17.98 -2.43
C LEU A 179 9.68 17.95 -1.10
N VAL A 180 8.66 17.10 -1.02
CA VAL A 180 7.79 16.96 0.14
C VAL A 180 8.21 15.73 0.92
N TYR A 181 8.29 15.90 2.24
CA TYR A 181 8.38 14.86 3.24
C TYR A 181 7.14 14.97 4.13
N ALA A 182 6.48 13.85 4.39
CA ALA A 182 5.39 13.78 5.36
C ALA A 182 5.66 12.64 6.34
N HIS A 183 5.53 12.92 7.63
CA HIS A 183 5.53 11.93 8.71
C HIS A 183 4.15 11.95 9.36
N VAL A 184 3.50 10.81 9.43
CA VAL A 184 2.19 10.67 10.06
C VAL A 184 2.28 9.65 11.17
N THR A 185 1.82 10.02 12.35
CA THR A 185 1.72 9.15 13.53
C THR A 185 0.25 8.98 13.91
N VAL A 186 -0.15 7.75 14.24
CA VAL A 186 -1.51 7.44 14.71
C VAL A 186 -1.58 6.41 15.79
#